data_AF-A0A1G2VFY8-F1
#
_entry.id   AF-A0A1G2VFY8-F1
#
_cell.length_a   1.000
_cell.length_b   1.000
_cell.length_c   1.000
_cell.angle_alpha   90.00
_cell.angle_beta   90.00
_cell.angle_gamma   90.00
#
_symmetry.space_group_name_H-M   'P 1'
#
loop_
_entity.id
_entity.type
_entity.pdbx_description
1 polymer ?
#
loop_
_entity_poly.entity_id
_entity_poly.type
_entity_poly.pdbx_seq_one_letter_code
_entity_poly.pdbx_strand_id
1 'polypeptide(L)'
;MEQRDLEDFKAQLLAKRAELEGQLQRLATENPSLKGDYETQFAETAGASLEDEASETEEYINELPVEHALEAKLKRVRSALERIEKETYGMCIKSGKPIDLKRLQAIPETPYCLEVEQELEKNTRT
;
A
#
# COMPACT_ATOMS: atom_id res chain seq x y z
N MET A 1 -4.67 -19.46 14.99
CA MET A 1 -5.64 -18.54 14.38
C MET A 1 -6.80 -19.39 13.91
N GLU A 2 -8.04 -19.00 14.17
CA GLU A 2 -9.19 -19.80 13.74
C GLU A 2 -9.44 -19.61 12.24
N GLN A 3 -10.00 -20.62 11.57
CA GLN A 3 -10.27 -20.56 10.13
C GLN A 3 -11.25 -19.44 9.76
N ARG A 4 -12.20 -19.14 10.65
CA ARG A 4 -13.16 -18.04 10.50
C ARG A 4 -12.48 -16.67 10.51
N ASP A 5 -11.53 -16.45 11.43
CA ASP A 5 -10.77 -15.20 11.49
C ASP A 5 -9.98 -14.96 10.19
N LEU A 6 -9.38 -16.02 9.63
CA LEU A 6 -8.63 -15.94 8.38
C LEU A 6 -9.52 -15.57 7.19
N GLU A 7 -10.73 -16.11 7.13
CA GLU A 7 -11.71 -15.76 6.10
C GLU A 7 -12.15 -14.29 6.21
N ASP A 8 -12.39 -13.82 7.44
CA ASP A 8 -12.73 -12.42 7.72
C ASP A 8 -11.60 -11.47 7.31
N PHE A 9 -10.35 -11.78 7.68
CA PHE A 9 -9.19 -10.98 7.28
C PHE A 9 -8.98 -11.00 5.77
N LYS A 10 -9.17 -12.15 5.11
CA LYS A 10 -9.09 -12.26 3.65
C LYS A 10 -10.12 -11.37 2.96
N ALA A 11 -11.37 -11.38 3.44
CA ALA A 11 -12.44 -10.54 2.90
C ALA A 11 -12.11 -9.05 3.05
N GLN A 12 -11.64 -8.64 4.24
CA GLN A 12 -11.21 -7.26 4.50
C GLN A 12 -10.05 -6.83 3.59
N LEU A 13 -9.04 -7.69 3.42
CA LEU A 13 -7.89 -7.42 2.56
C LEU A 13 -8.29 -7.32 1.09
N LEU A 14 -9.23 -8.14 0.62
CA LEU A 14 -9.74 -8.07 -0.76
C LEU A 14 -10.51 -6.77 -1.01
N ALA A 15 -11.38 -6.36 -0.07
CA ALA A 15 -12.10 -5.09 -0.16
C ALA A 15 -11.13 -3.91 -0.19
N LYS A 16 -10.12 -3.94 0.69
CA LYS A 16 -9.07 -2.90 0.77
C LYS A 16 -8.19 -2.85 -0.47
N ARG A 17 -7.91 -4.01 -1.09
CA ARG A 17 -7.20 -4.08 -2.37
C ARG A 17 -7.97 -3.34 -3.46
N ALA A 18 -9.26 -3.65 -3.62
CA ALA A 18 -10.10 -3.03 -4.62
C ALA A 18 -10.25 -1.51 -4.39
N GLU A 19 -10.36 -1.09 -3.13
CA GLU A 19 -10.39 0.33 -2.77
C GLU A 19 -9.10 1.07 -3.18
N LEU A 20 -7.94 0.51 -2.85
CA LEU A 20 -6.64 1.10 -3.18
C LEU A 20 -6.38 1.13 -4.69
N GLU A 21 -6.74 0.05 -5.39
CA GLU A 21 -6.65 -0.01 -6.86
C GLU A 21 -7.54 1.08 -7.50
N GLY A 22 -8.75 1.32 -6.97
CA GLY A 22 -9.62 2.41 -7.45
C GLY A 22 -9.17 3.82 -7.05
N GLN A 23 -8.39 3.98 -5.98
CA GLN A 23 -7.74 5.25 -5.65
C GLN A 23 -6.57 5.52 -6.60
N LEU A 24 -5.72 4.51 -6.80
CA LEU A 24 -4.59 4.60 -7.72
C LEU A 24 -5.02 4.84 -9.16
N GLN A 25 -6.06 4.17 -9.66
CA GLN A 25 -6.59 4.42 -11.01
C GLN A 25 -7.06 5.86 -11.28
N ARG A 26 -7.38 6.63 -10.22
CA ARG A 26 -7.78 8.04 -10.35
C ARG A 26 -6.59 8.99 -10.38
N LEU A 27 -5.45 8.56 -9.85
CA LEU A 27 -4.24 9.35 -9.67
C LEU A 27 -3.17 9.00 -10.72
N ALA A 28 -3.12 7.74 -11.09
CA ALA A 28 -2.06 7.12 -11.86
C ALA A 28 -2.62 5.99 -12.72
N THR A 29 -1.87 5.58 -13.74
CA THR A 29 -2.25 4.43 -14.57
C THR A 29 -1.39 3.24 -14.20
N GLU A 30 -2.01 2.07 -14.00
CA GLU A 30 -1.24 0.83 -13.80
C GLU A 30 -0.42 0.57 -15.06
N ASN A 31 0.89 0.44 -14.90
CA ASN A 31 1.81 0.11 -15.96
C ASN A 31 1.44 -1.28 -16.52
N PRO A 32 1.01 -1.38 -17.80
CA PRO A 32 0.57 -2.66 -18.37
C PRO A 32 1.72 -3.69 -18.44
N SER A 33 2.97 -3.24 -18.33
CA SER A 33 4.16 -4.10 -18.33
C SER A 33 4.52 -4.64 -16.94
N LEU A 34 4.09 -3.99 -15.86
CA LEU A 34 4.48 -4.29 -14.48
C LEU A 34 3.26 -4.21 -13.54
N LYS A 35 2.73 -5.37 -13.16
CA LYS A 35 1.54 -5.45 -12.30
C LYS A 35 1.81 -4.89 -10.91
N GLY A 36 1.13 -3.80 -10.54
CA GLY A 36 1.34 -3.08 -9.28
C GLY A 36 2.39 -1.98 -9.28
N ASP A 37 2.86 -1.59 -10.46
CA ASP A 37 3.62 -0.38 -10.72
C ASP A 37 2.63 0.63 -11.32
N TYR A 38 2.44 1.76 -10.66
CA TYR A 38 1.60 2.85 -11.12
C TYR A 38 2.49 4.03 -11.49
N GLU A 39 2.10 4.73 -12.54
CA GLU A 39 2.80 5.92 -13.00
C GLU A 39 1.81 7.08 -12.98
N THR A 40 2.05 8.07 -12.11
CA THR A 40 1.32 9.34 -12.12
C THR A 40 1.49 9.97 -13.50
N GLN A 41 0.37 10.29 -14.14
CA GLN A 41 0.41 10.90 -15.46
C GLN A 41 0.86 12.36 -15.33
N PHE A 42 2.08 12.66 -15.76
CA PHE A 42 2.43 14.04 -16.07
C PHE A 42 1.78 14.42 -17.39
N ALA A 43 0.80 15.31 -17.37
CA ALA A 43 0.24 15.87 -18.59
C ALA A 43 1.29 16.78 -19.24
N GLU A 44 2.05 16.28 -20.23
CA GLU A 44 2.86 17.13 -21.09
C GLU A 44 1.92 17.99 -21.96
N THR A 45 1.49 19.14 -21.43
CA THR A 45 0.67 20.09 -22.16
C THR A 45 1.56 20.91 -23.10
N ALA A 46 1.83 20.34 -24.28
CA ALA A 46 2.48 21.08 -25.36
C ALA A 46 1.60 22.25 -25.81
N GLY A 47 1.82 23.44 -25.23
CA GLY A 47 1.12 24.70 -25.57
C GLY A 47 0.35 25.38 -24.44
N ALA A 48 0.52 24.99 -23.18
CA ALA A 48 -0.05 25.67 -22.02
C ALA A 48 0.68 26.99 -21.70
N SER A 49 0.00 27.94 -21.04
CA SER A 49 0.65 29.19 -20.59
C SER A 49 1.60 28.90 -19.43
N LEU A 50 2.60 29.74 -19.18
CA LEU A 50 3.54 29.57 -18.04
C LEU A 50 2.84 29.44 -16.66
N GLU A 51 1.66 30.07 -16.49
CA GLU A 51 0.84 29.93 -15.27
C GLU A 51 0.14 28.57 -15.20
N ASP A 52 -0.31 28.04 -16.34
CA ASP A 52 -0.94 26.72 -16.44
C ASP A 52 0.13 25.62 -16.22
N GLU A 53 1.31 25.76 -16.83
CA GLU A 53 2.46 24.85 -16.63
C GLU A 53 2.93 24.81 -15.16
N ALA A 54 2.93 25.95 -14.48
CA ALA A 54 3.27 26.03 -13.06
C ALA A 54 2.22 25.32 -12.17
N SER A 55 0.93 25.51 -12.45
CA SER A 55 -0.16 24.87 -11.71
C SER A 55 -0.17 23.35 -11.88
N GLU A 56 0.01 22.85 -13.11
CA GLU A 56 0.06 21.41 -13.39
C GLU A 56 1.29 20.74 -12.75
N THR A 57 2.43 21.44 -12.72
CA THR A 57 3.65 20.96 -12.05
C THR A 57 3.45 20.88 -10.53
N GLU A 58 2.78 21.86 -9.92
CA GLU A 58 2.47 21.84 -8.49
C GLU A 58 1.50 20.71 -8.12
N GLU A 59 0.45 20.47 -8.92
CA GLU A 59 -0.48 19.36 -8.72
C GLU A 59 0.25 18.01 -8.78
N TYR A 60 1.07 17.78 -9.82
CA TYR A 60 1.88 16.57 -9.96
C TYR A 60 2.82 16.32 -8.77
N ILE A 61 3.53 17.36 -8.30
CA ILE A 61 4.43 17.24 -7.13
C ILE A 61 3.67 16.85 -5.87
N ASN A 62 2.43 17.30 -5.71
CA ASN A 62 1.59 16.97 -4.56
C ASN A 62 0.98 15.55 -4.67
N GLU A 63 0.72 15.07 -5.89
CA GLU A 63 0.13 13.76 -6.15
C GLU A 63 1.15 12.61 -6.00
N LEU A 64 2.41 12.83 -6.39
CA LEU A 64 3.48 11.82 -6.31
C LEU A 64 3.65 11.16 -4.92
N PRO A 65 3.75 11.91 -3.81
CA PRO A 65 3.84 11.31 -2.47
C PRO A 65 2.59 10.49 -2.09
N VAL A 66 1.43 10.91 -2.57
CA VAL A 66 0.15 10.22 -2.32
C VAL A 66 0.13 8.89 -3.09
N GLU A 67 0.53 8.90 -4.36
CA GLU A 67 0.69 7.70 -5.17
C GLU A 67 1.60 6.69 -4.48
N HIS A 68 2.86 7.07 -4.18
CA HIS A 68 3.82 6.17 -3.56
C HIS A 68 3.32 5.56 -2.25
N ALA A 69 2.57 6.33 -1.45
CA ALA A 69 1.97 5.84 -0.22
C ALA A 69 0.88 4.79 -0.47
N LEU A 70 0.02 5.03 -1.47
CA LEU A 70 -1.03 4.10 -1.88
C LEU A 70 -0.46 2.81 -2.47
N GLU A 71 0.55 2.91 -3.34
CA GLU A 71 1.26 1.76 -3.90
C GLU A 71 1.91 0.90 -2.81
N ALA A 72 2.65 1.53 -1.90
CA ALA A 72 3.30 0.83 -0.79
C ALA A 72 2.26 0.08 0.07
N LYS A 73 1.08 0.67 0.27
CA LYS A 73 -0.03 0.05 0.99
C LYS A 73 -0.66 -1.10 0.19
N LEU A 74 -0.88 -0.93 -1.11
CA LEU A 74 -1.41 -1.97 -1.99
C LEU A 74 -0.47 -3.18 -2.03
N LYS A 75 0.85 -2.95 -2.09
CA LYS A 75 1.87 -3.99 -2.04
C LYS A 75 1.80 -4.79 -0.73
N ARG A 76 1.61 -4.12 0.42
CA ARG A 76 1.41 -4.78 1.72
C ARG A 76 0.15 -5.64 1.74
N VAL A 77 -0.96 -5.15 1.18
CA VAL A 77 -2.22 -5.89 1.07
C VAL A 77 -2.06 -7.13 0.19
N ARG A 78 -1.45 -7.01 -0.99
CA ARG A 78 -1.17 -8.14 -1.89
C ARG A 78 -0.28 -9.18 -1.21
N SER A 79 0.79 -8.74 -0.55
CA SER A 79 1.67 -9.62 0.23
C SER A 79 0.94 -10.31 1.40
N ALA A 80 0.00 -9.63 2.07
CA ALA A 80 -0.81 -10.23 3.12
C ALA A 80 -1.72 -11.35 2.57
N LEU A 81 -2.37 -11.13 1.42
CA LEU A 81 -3.16 -12.15 0.74
C LEU A 81 -2.32 -13.37 0.34
N GLU A 82 -1.13 -13.15 -0.24
CA GLU A 82 -0.21 -14.25 -0.55
C GLU A 82 0.22 -15.03 0.69
N ARG A 83 0.45 -14.35 1.82
CA ARG A 83 0.78 -15.01 3.09
C ARG A 83 -0.38 -15.85 3.61
N ILE A 84 -1.63 -15.44 3.38
CA ILE A 84 -2.81 -16.25 3.70
C ILE A 84 -2.82 -17.52 2.85
N GLU A 85 -2.59 -17.40 1.54
CA GLU A 85 -2.52 -18.56 0.62
C GLU A 85 -1.38 -19.53 0.96
N LYS A 86 -0.25 -19.00 1.44
CA LYS A 86 0.91 -19.77 1.87
C LYS A 86 0.84 -20.25 3.33
N GLU A 87 -0.28 -20.03 4.03
CA GLU A 87 -0.46 -20.39 5.45
C GLU A 87 0.60 -19.77 6.40
N THR A 88 1.20 -18.65 6.01
CA THR A 88 2.22 -17.90 6.78
C THR A 88 1.69 -16.58 7.34
N TYR A 89 0.40 -16.32 7.17
CA TYR A 89 -0.25 -15.11 7.68
C TYR A 89 -0.20 -15.03 9.20
N GLY A 90 -0.03 -13.81 9.71
CA GLY A 90 0.13 -13.56 11.14
C GLY A 90 1.53 -13.82 11.68
N MET A 91 2.53 -14.06 10.83
CA MET A 91 3.94 -14.13 11.22
C MET A 91 4.70 -12.87 10.79
N CYS A 92 5.51 -12.33 11.69
CA CYS A 92 6.35 -11.16 11.44
C CYS A 92 7.48 -11.51 10.47
N ILE A 93 7.62 -10.74 9.39
CA ILE A 93 8.62 -11.01 8.35
C ILE A 93 10.06 -10.79 8.85
N LYS A 94 10.29 -9.83 9.75
CA LYS A 94 11.64 -9.49 10.24
C LYS A 94 12.09 -10.39 11.40
N SER A 95 11.21 -10.67 12.35
CA SER A 95 11.56 -11.40 13.58
C SER A 95 11.12 -12.87 13.57
N GLY A 96 10.27 -13.29 12.64
CA GLY A 96 9.69 -14.63 12.61
C GLY A 96 8.72 -14.94 13.75
N LYS A 97 8.41 -13.96 14.61
CA LYS A 97 7.49 -14.13 15.74
C LYS A 97 6.02 -13.97 15.30
N PRO A 98 5.06 -14.60 16.00
CA PRO A 98 3.64 -14.34 15.75
C PRO A 98 3.29 -12.87 16.00
N ILE A 99 2.44 -12.32 15.12
CA ILE A 99 1.87 -10.98 15.24
C ILE A 99 0.63 -11.08 16.13
N ASP A 100 0.50 -10.14 17.07
CA ASP A 100 -0.66 -10.06 17.95
C ASP A 100 -1.96 -9.96 17.13
N LEU A 101 -2.96 -10.79 17.49
CA LEU A 101 -4.26 -10.79 16.84
C LEU A 101 -4.93 -9.41 16.89
N LYS A 102 -4.80 -8.67 17.99
CA LYS A 102 -5.34 -7.31 18.11
C LYS A 102 -4.74 -6.36 17.08
N ARG A 103 -3.46 -6.57 16.73
CA ARG A 103 -2.79 -5.79 15.69
C ARG A 103 -3.29 -6.16 14.31
N LEU A 104 -3.50 -7.45 14.02
CA LEU A 104 -4.08 -7.89 12.75
C LEU A 104 -5.54 -7.41 12.59
N GLN A 105 -6.30 -7.35 13.68
CA GLN A 105 -7.64 -6.78 13.69
C GLN A 105 -7.65 -5.27 13.39
N ALA A 106 -6.64 -4.53 13.86
CA ALA A 106 -6.52 -3.11 13.56
C ALA A 106 -5.93 -2.83 12.16
N ILE A 107 -4.91 -3.59 11.76
CA ILE A 107 -4.13 -3.41 10.53
C ILE A 107 -3.84 -4.79 9.92
N PRO A 108 -4.78 -5.39 9.17
CA PRO A 108 -4.65 -6.75 8.65
C PRO A 108 -3.53 -6.89 7.61
N GLU A 109 -3.14 -5.80 6.94
CA GLU A 109 -2.06 -5.82 5.95
C GLU A 109 -0.65 -5.79 6.57
N THR A 110 -0.53 -5.68 7.89
CA THR A 110 0.78 -5.44 8.52
C THR A 110 1.76 -6.60 8.29
N PRO A 111 3.01 -6.32 7.86
CA PRO A 111 4.05 -7.33 7.73
C PRO A 111 4.82 -7.59 9.04
N TYR A 112 4.66 -6.73 10.05
CA TYR A 112 5.53 -6.67 11.23
C TYR A 112 4.76 -6.76 12.55
N CYS A 113 5.40 -7.33 13.57
CA CYS A 113 4.94 -7.23 14.95
C CYS A 113 5.21 -5.83 15.53
N LEU A 114 4.58 -5.52 16.68
CA LEU A 114 4.74 -4.22 17.36
C LEU A 114 6.20 -3.87 17.65
N GLU A 115 6.97 -4.84 18.14
CA GLU A 115 8.40 -4.66 18.46
C GLU A 115 9.18 -4.14 17.24
N VAL A 116 9.00 -4.79 16.10
CA VAL A 116 9.69 -4.45 14.86
C VAL A 116 9.21 -3.11 14.30
N GLU A 117 7.91 -2.83 14.37
CA GLU A 117 7.36 -1.55 13.93
C GLU A 117 7.98 -0.39 14.73
N GLN A 118 8.05 -0.53 16.06
CA GLN A 118 8.64 0.48 16.94
C GLN A 118 10.14 0.70 16.64
N GLU A 119 10.89 -0.34 16.27
CA GLU A 119 12.27 -0.19 15.83
C GLU A 119 12.37 0.59 14.52
N LEU A 120 11.54 0.28 13.53
CA LEU A 120 11.54 0.95 12.23
C LEU A 120 11.19 2.43 12.38
N GLU A 121 10.17 2.75 13.18
CA GLU A 121 9.76 4.13 13.45
C GLU A 121 10.88 4.96 14.09
N LYS A 122 11.63 4.38 15.03
CA LYS A 122 12.80 5.05 15.64
C LYS A 122 13.87 5.35 14.60
N ASN A 123 14.11 4.41 13.68
CA ASN A 123 15.16 4.54 12.67
C ASN A 123 14.82 5.55 11.57
N THR A 124 13.53 5.78 11.29
CA THR A 124 13.05 6.80 10.35
C THR A 124 13.05 8.23 10.92
N ARG A 125 13.24 8.39 12.23
CA ARG A 125 13.24 9.69 12.94
C ARG A 125 14.64 10.22 13.26
N THR A 126 15.68 9.53 12.79
CA THR A 126 17.10 9.90 12.86
C THR A 126 17.60 10.34 11.50
#